data_AF-A0A1Q3KNB9-F1
#
_entry.id   AF-A0A1Q3KNB9-F1
#
_cell.length_a   1.000
_cell.length_b   1.000
_cell.length_c   1.000
_cell.angle_alpha   90.00
_cell.angle_beta   90.00
_cell.angle_gamma   90.00
#
_symmetry.space_group_name_H-M   'P 1'
#
loop_
_entity.id
_entity.type
_entity.pdbx_description
1 polymer ?
#
loop_
_entity_poly.entity_id
_entity_poly.type
_entity_poly.pdbx_seq_one_letter_code
_entity_poly.pdbx_strand_id
1 'polypeptide(L)'
;MKNYYVRQQFSRYIPAGSRFLAIPNNQMLAAFTPSGDSLVVVAVNNTDMSQVHAMDLSLFKSLTGNPSATRTSGTENNAKATDFTLSGSVLHVKTPARSITTVVIPILTDGAVVSGLQEELPYLIVSRTSNDVVVKSSGTSTIVSNYFYGDSSQVWKLSVKEGGYSIKNLQGLTLTDTGAYYLTASPSPGGAGQIFNMENTGDDYYKITSLFSGKVFDLEGATSANGTKVGLYAYGTSQDAVTRQWMFVKAPLLKSAGTGSGVEDATDNSDAVRIIGGIGAILLFQVSGYAKKIMVYTMAGEEILKQDVYGSSAVVPIHKGIYLVCYQVNGSDKPKTVKVLVR
;
A
#
# COMPACT_ATOMS: atom_id res chain seq x y z
N MET A 1 -11.49 -22.19 -14.16
CA MET A 1 -11.19 -21.22 -15.23
C MET A 1 -10.43 -21.92 -16.35
N LYS A 2 -10.64 -21.53 -17.61
CA LYS A 2 -9.93 -22.16 -18.74
C LYS A 2 -8.51 -21.59 -18.83
N ASN A 3 -7.50 -22.47 -18.88
CA ASN A 3 -6.08 -22.09 -18.85
C ASN A 3 -5.68 -21.06 -19.92
N TYR A 4 -6.29 -21.15 -21.11
CA TYR A 4 -6.07 -20.19 -22.19
C TYR A 4 -6.41 -18.75 -21.76
N TYR A 5 -7.62 -18.51 -21.26
CA TYR A 5 -8.08 -17.18 -20.85
C TYR A 5 -7.41 -16.67 -19.59
N VAL A 6 -6.89 -17.56 -18.74
CA VAL A 6 -6.03 -17.19 -17.60
C VAL A 6 -4.72 -16.60 -18.12
N ARG A 7 -4.00 -17.31 -19.00
CA ARG A 7 -2.74 -16.82 -19.58
C ARG A 7 -2.94 -15.58 -20.44
N GLN A 8 -4.09 -15.46 -21.10
CA GLN A 8 -4.43 -14.29 -21.91
C GLN A 8 -4.49 -13.00 -21.08
N GLN A 9 -4.93 -13.05 -19.81
CA GLN A 9 -4.94 -11.87 -18.92
C GLN A 9 -3.55 -11.29 -18.64
N PHE A 10 -2.49 -12.07 -18.84
CA PHE A 10 -1.12 -11.58 -18.68
C PHE A 10 -0.50 -11.28 -20.05
N SER A 11 -0.34 -12.31 -20.87
CA SER A 11 0.44 -12.27 -22.12
C SER A 11 -0.10 -11.32 -23.18
N ARG A 12 -1.41 -11.04 -23.19
CA ARG A 12 -2.02 -10.10 -24.15
C ARG A 12 -1.73 -8.64 -23.78
N TYR A 13 -1.68 -8.34 -22.48
CA TYR A 13 -1.64 -6.96 -21.99
C TYR A 13 -0.24 -6.55 -21.53
N ILE A 14 0.64 -7.51 -21.24
CA ILE A 14 2.04 -7.28 -20.87
C ILE A 14 2.93 -7.88 -21.99
N PRO A 15 3.06 -7.19 -23.13
CA PRO A 15 3.89 -7.67 -24.23
C PRO A 15 5.39 -7.58 -23.92
N ALA A 16 6.22 -8.17 -24.78
CA ALA A 16 7.66 -8.02 -24.69
C ALA A 16 8.06 -6.52 -24.71
N GLY A 17 9.01 -6.15 -23.85
CA GLY A 17 9.43 -4.75 -23.65
C GLY A 17 8.67 -4.02 -22.54
N SER A 18 7.63 -4.62 -21.95
CA SER A 18 7.00 -4.08 -20.74
C SER A 18 7.98 -4.04 -19.56
N ARG A 19 7.82 -3.02 -18.71
CA ARG A 19 8.63 -2.84 -17.49
C ARG A 19 7.77 -3.06 -16.26
N PHE A 20 8.09 -4.07 -15.46
CA PHE A 20 7.38 -4.38 -14.22
C PHE A 20 7.58 -3.30 -13.16
N LEU A 21 6.56 -3.11 -12.33
CA LEU A 21 6.58 -2.24 -11.17
C LEU A 21 6.45 -3.07 -9.91
N ALA A 22 7.25 -2.76 -8.90
CA ALA A 22 7.06 -3.32 -7.58
C ALA A 22 5.78 -2.75 -6.96
N ILE A 23 4.91 -3.65 -6.48
CA ILE A 23 3.68 -3.30 -5.79
C ILE A 23 3.62 -4.10 -4.48
N PRO A 24 3.31 -3.42 -3.37
CA PRO A 24 2.74 -3.86 -2.10
C PRO A 24 1.92 -5.13 -1.89
N ASN A 25 1.69 -5.94 -2.93
CA ASN A 25 0.49 -6.76 -3.04
C ASN A 25 0.70 -7.98 -3.96
N ASN A 26 0.75 -9.18 -3.39
CA ASN A 26 0.89 -10.46 -4.09
C ASN A 26 -0.31 -10.88 -4.94
N GLN A 27 -1.44 -10.21 -4.82
CA GLN A 27 -2.61 -10.42 -5.66
C GLN A 27 -2.59 -9.50 -6.88
N MET A 28 -1.58 -8.64 -7.04
CA MET A 28 -1.46 -7.73 -8.16
C MET A 28 -0.10 -7.79 -8.82
N LEU A 29 -0.10 -7.71 -10.14
CA LEU A 29 1.07 -7.48 -10.96
C LEU A 29 0.84 -6.19 -11.74
N ALA A 30 1.85 -5.31 -11.80
CA ALA A 30 1.78 -4.17 -12.69
C ALA A 30 3.00 -4.02 -13.56
N ALA A 31 2.77 -3.46 -14.75
CA ALA A 31 3.80 -3.12 -15.69
C ALA A 31 3.41 -1.88 -16.49
N PHE A 32 4.41 -1.11 -16.90
CA PHE A 32 4.24 -0.19 -18.02
C PHE A 32 4.20 -0.97 -19.33
N THR A 33 3.41 -0.48 -20.29
CA THR A 33 3.55 -0.87 -21.69
C THR A 33 4.94 -0.48 -22.21
N PRO A 34 5.43 -1.11 -23.30
CA PRO A 34 6.74 -0.78 -23.88
C PRO A 34 6.90 0.70 -24.26
N SER A 35 5.81 1.36 -24.66
CA SER A 35 5.77 2.80 -24.95
C SER A 35 5.78 3.68 -23.70
N GLY A 36 5.48 3.12 -22.52
CA GLY A 36 5.37 3.88 -21.27
C GLY A 36 4.10 4.74 -21.15
N ASP A 37 3.15 4.59 -22.07
CA ASP A 37 1.91 5.39 -22.14
C ASP A 37 0.75 4.81 -21.31
N SER A 38 0.90 3.59 -20.82
CA SER A 38 -0.15 2.88 -20.11
C SER A 38 0.42 2.07 -18.96
N LEU A 39 -0.29 2.09 -17.84
CA LEU A 39 -0.12 1.18 -16.74
C LEU A 39 -1.08 -0.01 -16.94
N VAL A 40 -0.55 -1.22 -16.91
CA VAL A 40 -1.32 -2.46 -16.92
C VAL A 40 -1.26 -3.06 -15.53
N VAL A 41 -2.42 -3.33 -14.92
CA VAL A 41 -2.52 -4.00 -13.63
C VAL A 41 -3.35 -5.27 -13.78
N VAL A 42 -2.77 -6.42 -13.44
CA VAL A 42 -3.45 -7.71 -13.40
C VAL A 42 -3.72 -8.06 -11.94
N ALA A 43 -4.99 -8.07 -11.54
CA ALA A 43 -5.44 -8.44 -10.20
C ALA A 43 -5.98 -9.86 -10.19
N VAL A 44 -5.49 -10.70 -9.28
CA VAL A 44 -5.83 -12.11 -9.13
C VAL A 44 -6.56 -12.31 -7.81
N ASN A 45 -7.85 -12.65 -7.89
CA ASN A 45 -8.61 -13.08 -6.72
C ASN A 45 -8.76 -14.61 -6.75
N ASN A 46 -7.91 -15.29 -5.98
CA ASN A 46 -7.94 -16.74 -5.80
C ASN A 46 -8.84 -17.20 -4.65
N THR A 47 -9.51 -16.27 -3.97
CA THR A 47 -10.41 -16.54 -2.85
C THR A 47 -11.83 -16.86 -3.32
N ASP A 48 -12.66 -17.36 -2.40
CA ASP A 48 -14.08 -17.61 -2.63
C ASP A 48 -14.98 -16.40 -2.36
N MET A 49 -14.38 -15.24 -2.05
CA MET A 49 -15.08 -13.99 -1.78
C MET A 49 -14.71 -12.92 -2.80
N SER A 50 -15.61 -11.98 -3.08
CA SER A 50 -15.25 -10.80 -3.89
C SER A 50 -14.29 -9.89 -3.10
N GLN A 51 -13.33 -9.31 -3.79
CA GLN A 51 -12.41 -8.31 -3.25
C GLN A 51 -12.52 -6.99 -4.02
N VAL A 52 -12.05 -5.91 -3.40
CA VAL A 52 -11.91 -4.58 -4.04
C VAL A 52 -10.48 -4.13 -3.81
N HIS A 53 -9.77 -3.84 -4.89
CA HIS A 53 -8.42 -3.27 -4.84
C HIS A 53 -8.51 -1.77 -5.11
N ALA A 54 -7.82 -0.97 -4.31
CA ALA A 54 -7.68 0.47 -4.52
C ALA A 54 -6.26 0.76 -5.01
N MET A 55 -6.16 1.41 -6.16
CA MET A 55 -4.88 1.77 -6.78
C MET A 55 -4.77 3.29 -6.78
N ASP A 56 -3.86 3.85 -5.99
CA ASP A 56 -3.59 5.28 -6.06
C ASP A 56 -2.67 5.60 -7.24
N LEU A 57 -3.19 6.41 -8.15
CA LEU A 57 -2.52 6.87 -9.37
C LEU A 57 -1.90 8.26 -9.19
N SER A 58 -1.86 8.80 -7.97
CA SER A 58 -1.34 10.14 -7.66
C SER A 58 0.15 10.33 -7.98
N LEU A 59 0.91 9.23 -8.13
CA LEU A 59 2.30 9.26 -8.56
C LEU A 59 2.47 9.55 -10.06
N PHE A 60 1.39 9.48 -10.84
CA PHE A 60 1.38 9.84 -12.25
C PHE A 60 0.94 11.28 -12.42
N LYS A 61 1.48 11.94 -13.45
CA LYS A 61 1.14 13.33 -13.78
C LYS A 61 -0.35 13.50 -14.04
N SER A 62 -0.91 12.60 -14.85
CA SER A 62 -2.33 12.57 -15.18
C SER A 62 -2.71 11.26 -15.87
N LEU A 63 -4.00 11.00 -15.99
CA LEU A 63 -4.53 10.00 -16.93
C LEU A 63 -4.71 10.65 -18.30
N THR A 64 -4.42 9.91 -19.36
CA THR A 64 -4.56 10.38 -20.76
C THR A 64 -5.82 9.84 -21.44
N GLY A 65 -6.56 8.97 -20.75
CA GLY A 65 -7.78 8.35 -21.22
C GLY A 65 -8.49 7.58 -20.11
N ASN A 66 -9.65 7.01 -20.43
CA ASN A 66 -10.41 6.22 -19.48
C ASN A 66 -9.77 4.85 -19.26
N PRO A 67 -9.69 4.35 -18.01
CA PRO A 67 -9.31 2.97 -17.77
C PRO A 67 -10.27 2.00 -18.48
N SER A 68 -9.73 0.84 -18.88
CA SER A 68 -10.52 -0.26 -19.42
C SER A 68 -10.14 -1.55 -18.70
N ALA A 69 -11.09 -2.47 -18.56
CA ALA A 69 -10.84 -3.73 -17.85
C ALA A 69 -11.40 -4.94 -18.60
N THR A 70 -10.70 -6.06 -18.45
CA THR A 70 -11.19 -7.39 -18.85
C THR A 70 -11.09 -8.38 -17.72
N ARG A 71 -11.99 -9.37 -17.70
CA ARG A 71 -12.05 -10.38 -16.64
C ARG A 71 -12.18 -11.79 -17.18
N THR A 72 -11.48 -12.70 -16.50
CA THR A 72 -11.64 -14.15 -16.66
C THR A 72 -12.12 -14.71 -15.33
N SER A 73 -13.19 -15.50 -15.36
CA SER A 73 -13.81 -16.12 -14.19
C SER A 73 -14.35 -17.52 -14.54
N GLY A 74 -15.20 -18.09 -13.70
CA GLY A 74 -15.92 -19.33 -14.03
C GLY A 74 -16.85 -19.18 -15.23
N THR A 75 -17.40 -17.99 -15.45
CA THR A 75 -18.40 -17.70 -16.49
C THR A 75 -17.90 -16.70 -17.55
N GLU A 76 -16.82 -15.97 -17.28
CA GLU A 76 -16.26 -14.97 -18.18
C GLU A 76 -14.94 -15.45 -18.79
N ASN A 77 -14.76 -15.20 -20.09
CA ASN A 77 -13.57 -15.60 -20.85
C ASN A 77 -12.91 -14.35 -21.45
N ASN A 78 -12.01 -13.70 -20.70
CA ASN A 78 -11.43 -12.40 -21.05
C ASN A 78 -12.49 -11.37 -21.51
N ALA A 79 -13.65 -11.38 -20.85
CA ALA A 79 -14.77 -10.53 -21.20
C ALA A 79 -14.52 -9.10 -20.72
N LYS A 80 -15.16 -8.11 -21.35
CA LYS A 80 -15.13 -6.73 -20.85
C LYS A 80 -15.69 -6.67 -19.42
N ALA A 81 -14.96 -6.04 -18.51
CA ALA A 81 -15.40 -5.79 -17.15
C ALA A 81 -15.67 -4.29 -16.96
N THR A 82 -16.67 -3.97 -16.16
CA THR A 82 -17.09 -2.58 -15.86
C THR A 82 -17.16 -2.30 -14.36
N ASP A 83 -16.77 -3.27 -13.54
CA ASP A 83 -16.81 -3.18 -12.08
C ASP A 83 -15.57 -2.45 -11.53
N PHE A 84 -15.33 -1.24 -12.04
CA PHE A 84 -14.27 -0.36 -11.57
C PHE A 84 -14.72 1.10 -11.60
N THR A 85 -14.17 1.91 -10.70
CA THR A 85 -14.47 3.34 -10.61
C THR A 85 -13.25 4.15 -10.23
N LEU A 86 -13.12 5.30 -10.89
CA LEU A 86 -12.08 6.27 -10.59
C LEU A 86 -12.69 7.37 -9.70
N SER A 87 -12.21 7.46 -8.47
CA SER A 87 -12.59 8.50 -7.50
C SER A 87 -11.36 9.38 -7.24
N GLY A 88 -11.28 10.53 -7.91
CA GLY A 88 -10.09 11.39 -7.86
C GLY A 88 -8.89 10.71 -8.54
N SER A 89 -7.83 10.43 -7.78
CA SER A 89 -6.66 9.67 -8.25
C SER A 89 -6.71 8.19 -7.92
N VAL A 90 -7.74 7.71 -7.23
CA VAL A 90 -7.81 6.32 -6.76
C VAL A 90 -8.74 5.52 -7.66
N LEU A 91 -8.21 4.47 -8.28
CA LEU A 91 -8.98 3.52 -9.09
C LEU A 91 -9.36 2.31 -8.23
N HIS A 92 -10.65 2.13 -8.00
CA HIS A 92 -11.23 0.98 -7.32
C HIS A 92 -11.57 -0.09 -8.35
N VAL A 93 -11.09 -1.31 -8.16
CA VAL A 93 -11.33 -2.44 -9.06
C VAL A 93 -11.92 -3.59 -8.25
N LYS A 94 -13.15 -3.97 -8.57
CA LYS A 94 -13.79 -5.14 -7.96
C LYS A 94 -13.36 -6.41 -8.69
N THR A 95 -12.82 -7.35 -7.93
CA THR A 95 -12.45 -8.68 -8.39
C THR A 95 -13.41 -9.70 -7.77
N PRO A 96 -14.35 -10.28 -8.55
CA PRO A 96 -15.19 -11.38 -8.07
C PRO A 96 -14.36 -12.55 -7.54
N ALA A 97 -14.99 -13.42 -6.74
CA ALA A 97 -14.39 -14.66 -6.30
C ALA A 97 -13.84 -15.47 -7.49
N ARG A 98 -12.67 -16.10 -7.31
CA ARG A 98 -12.04 -16.96 -8.32
C ARG A 98 -11.93 -16.30 -9.70
N SER A 99 -11.41 -15.07 -9.77
CA SER A 99 -11.30 -14.29 -11.01
C SER A 99 -9.93 -13.65 -11.20
N ILE A 100 -9.64 -13.29 -12.45
CA ILE A 100 -8.49 -12.47 -12.83
C ILE A 100 -9.02 -11.28 -13.61
N THR A 101 -8.76 -10.07 -13.14
CA THR A 101 -9.16 -8.81 -13.78
C THR A 101 -7.91 -8.06 -14.20
N THR A 102 -7.78 -7.79 -15.51
CA THR A 102 -6.72 -6.92 -16.04
C THR A 102 -7.29 -5.56 -16.35
N VAL A 103 -6.62 -4.52 -15.88
CA VAL A 103 -6.98 -3.13 -16.09
C VAL A 103 -5.86 -2.44 -16.85
N VAL A 104 -6.20 -1.76 -17.93
CA VAL A 104 -5.30 -0.92 -18.71
C VAL A 104 -5.67 0.54 -18.45
N ILE A 105 -4.70 1.31 -17.97
CA ILE A 105 -4.87 2.68 -17.49
C ILE A 105 -3.95 3.57 -18.32
N PRO A 106 -4.49 4.36 -19.25
CA PRO A 106 -3.68 5.33 -20.01
C PRO A 106 -3.16 6.43 -19.07
N ILE A 107 -1.85 6.62 -19.02
CA ILE A 107 -1.19 7.52 -18.06
C ILE A 107 -0.17 8.43 -18.76
N LEU A 108 0.12 9.55 -18.11
CA LEU A 108 1.24 10.41 -18.40
C LEU A 108 2.18 10.40 -17.20
N THR A 109 3.47 10.15 -17.45
CA THR A 109 4.51 10.28 -16.42
C THR A 109 5.12 11.68 -16.45
N ASP A 110 5.77 12.11 -15.37
CA ASP A 110 6.35 13.46 -15.26
C ASP A 110 7.57 13.71 -16.18
N GLY A 111 7.93 12.78 -17.08
CA GLY A 111 8.98 12.94 -18.08
C GLY A 111 10.41 12.95 -17.52
N ALA A 112 10.60 13.40 -16.29
CA ALA A 112 11.85 13.25 -15.54
C ALA A 112 11.79 11.98 -14.70
N VAL A 113 12.43 10.90 -15.17
CA VAL A 113 12.83 9.81 -14.28
C VAL A 113 13.96 10.37 -13.42
N VAL A 114 13.61 10.96 -12.28
CA VAL A 114 14.64 11.26 -11.28
C VAL A 114 15.07 9.92 -10.73
N SER A 115 16.23 9.45 -11.21
CA SER A 115 16.82 8.19 -10.79
C SER A 115 17.32 8.31 -9.35
N GLY A 116 17.08 7.27 -8.55
CA GLY A 116 17.58 7.18 -7.19
C GLY A 116 16.64 7.78 -6.13
N LEU A 117 17.11 7.72 -4.88
CA LEU A 117 16.39 8.19 -3.71
C LEU A 117 16.36 9.72 -3.68
N GLN A 118 15.21 10.28 -3.29
CA GLN A 118 15.00 11.72 -3.19
C GLN A 118 14.67 12.07 -1.75
N GLU A 119 15.20 13.19 -1.27
CA GLU A 119 14.90 13.67 0.07
C GLU A 119 13.44 14.09 0.21
N GLU A 120 12.91 13.98 1.44
CA GLU A 120 11.58 14.41 1.86
C GLU A 120 10.37 13.77 1.16
N LEU A 121 10.59 12.96 0.11
CA LEU A 121 9.58 12.09 -0.45
C LEU A 121 9.27 10.93 0.50
N PRO A 122 7.99 10.52 0.60
CA PRO A 122 7.61 9.37 1.40
C PRO A 122 7.89 8.07 0.64
N TYR A 123 8.42 7.08 1.35
CA TYR A 123 8.74 5.76 0.82
C TYR A 123 8.21 4.64 1.70
N LEU A 124 7.79 3.56 1.07
CA LEU A 124 7.75 2.23 1.65
C LEU A 124 9.12 1.59 1.43
N ILE A 125 9.63 0.88 2.45
CA ILE A 125 10.85 0.07 2.33
C ILE A 125 10.41 -1.38 2.21
N VAL A 126 10.49 -1.93 1.01
CA VAL A 126 9.96 -3.25 0.63
C VAL A 126 11.10 -4.26 0.63
N SER A 127 10.87 -5.44 1.20
CA SER A 127 11.87 -6.52 1.13
C SER A 127 12.00 -7.06 -0.31
N ARG A 128 13.21 -7.40 -0.75
CA ARG A 128 13.40 -8.11 -2.04
C ARG A 128 12.78 -9.50 -2.03
N THR A 129 12.70 -10.15 -0.88
CA THR A 129 12.19 -11.53 -0.78
C THR A 129 10.68 -11.63 -0.65
N SER A 130 9.98 -10.49 -0.52
CA SER A 130 8.52 -10.45 -0.56
C SER A 130 8.03 -9.03 -0.89
N ASN A 131 7.18 -8.94 -1.90
CA ASN A 131 6.50 -7.69 -2.26
C ASN A 131 5.30 -7.37 -1.35
N ASP A 132 4.97 -8.22 -0.36
CA ASP A 132 3.81 -8.00 0.52
C ASP A 132 4.14 -7.22 1.78
N VAL A 133 5.41 -7.27 2.21
CA VAL A 133 5.83 -6.74 3.51
C VAL A 133 6.71 -5.52 3.36
N VAL A 134 6.44 -4.54 4.21
CA VAL A 134 7.14 -3.26 4.30
C VAL A 134 7.70 -3.08 5.71
N VAL A 135 8.82 -2.36 5.81
CA VAL A 135 9.41 -1.99 7.09
C VAL A 135 8.44 -1.11 7.88
N LYS A 136 8.25 -1.44 9.16
CA LYS A 136 7.34 -0.81 10.10
C LYS A 136 8.02 -0.60 11.46
N SER A 137 7.83 0.56 12.07
CA SER A 137 8.10 0.70 13.51
C SER A 137 6.98 0.09 14.35
N SER A 138 7.34 -0.71 15.35
CA SER A 138 6.43 -1.34 16.29
C SER A 138 6.94 -1.12 17.72
N GLY A 139 6.43 -0.08 18.39
CA GLY A 139 7.02 0.41 19.63
C GLY A 139 8.45 0.91 19.39
N THR A 140 9.42 0.38 20.12
CA THR A 140 10.85 0.64 19.91
C THR A 140 11.51 -0.30 18.90
N SER A 141 10.81 -1.35 18.45
CA SER A 141 11.35 -2.34 17.51
C SER A 141 11.04 -1.98 16.07
N THR A 142 11.80 -2.54 15.14
CA THR A 142 11.51 -2.48 13.70
C THR A 142 11.17 -3.89 13.20
N ILE A 143 10.08 -4.02 12.45
CA ILE A 143 9.60 -5.27 11.86
C ILE A 143 9.29 -5.08 10.38
N VAL A 144 9.09 -6.17 9.66
CA VAL A 144 8.34 -6.16 8.40
C VAL A 144 6.89 -6.56 8.64
N SER A 145 5.96 -5.93 7.94
CA SER A 145 4.53 -6.24 8.06
C SER A 145 3.81 -6.02 6.74
N ASN A 146 2.65 -6.65 6.55
CA ASN A 146 1.80 -6.36 5.39
C ASN A 146 1.56 -4.86 5.25
N TYR A 147 1.61 -4.34 4.02
CA TYR A 147 1.32 -2.93 3.78
C TYR A 147 -0.13 -2.59 4.14
N PHE A 148 -0.30 -1.53 4.92
CA PHE A 148 -1.58 -0.92 5.24
C PHE A 148 -1.55 0.53 4.76
N TYR A 149 -2.46 0.86 3.84
CA TYR A 149 -2.58 2.21 3.33
C TYR A 149 -2.79 3.21 4.49
N GLY A 150 -1.98 4.27 4.50
CA GLY A 150 -2.03 5.31 5.53
C GLY A 150 -1.46 4.95 6.89
N ASP A 151 -0.84 3.78 7.06
CA ASP A 151 -0.10 3.49 8.29
C ASP A 151 1.18 4.35 8.36
N SER A 152 1.13 5.42 9.17
CA SER A 152 2.24 6.36 9.37
C SER A 152 3.51 5.70 9.92
N SER A 153 3.41 4.50 10.50
CA SER A 153 4.57 3.72 10.95
C SER A 153 5.30 2.96 9.83
N GLN A 154 4.69 2.85 8.64
CA GLN A 154 5.22 2.15 7.47
C GLN A 154 5.79 3.09 6.40
N VAL A 155 5.55 4.39 6.54
CA VAL A 155 5.95 5.41 5.56
C VAL A 155 7.15 6.19 6.10
N TRP A 156 8.23 6.18 5.33
CA TRP A 156 9.55 6.69 5.72
C TRP A 156 10.01 7.82 4.80
N LYS A 157 10.50 8.91 5.38
CA LYS A 157 11.16 10.01 4.68
C LYS A 157 12.67 9.94 4.89
N LEU A 158 13.39 10.31 3.86
CA LEU A 158 14.84 10.37 3.83
C LEU A 158 15.30 11.83 3.95
N SER A 159 16.26 12.10 4.81
CA SER A 159 16.95 13.39 4.88
C SER A 159 18.47 13.16 4.92
N VAL A 160 19.25 13.90 4.13
CA VAL A 160 20.70 13.76 4.11
C VAL A 160 21.30 14.32 5.40
N LYS A 161 22.17 13.54 6.05
CA LYS A 161 22.88 13.89 7.27
C LYS A 161 24.24 13.21 7.30
N GLU A 162 25.29 13.98 7.62
CA GLU A 162 26.64 13.46 7.91
C GLU A 162 27.19 12.48 6.84
N GLY A 163 26.92 12.76 5.56
CA GLY A 163 27.37 11.92 4.44
C GLY A 163 26.54 10.66 4.18
N GLY A 164 25.43 10.46 4.90
CA GLY A 164 24.45 9.41 4.65
C GLY A 164 23.00 9.92 4.76
N TYR A 165 22.07 9.00 5.01
CA TYR A 165 20.64 9.28 5.15
C TYR A 165 20.13 8.98 6.55
N SER A 166 19.31 9.89 7.07
CA SER A 166 18.43 9.64 8.20
C SER A 166 17.06 9.21 7.68
N ILE A 167 16.51 8.13 8.24
CA ILE A 167 15.27 7.50 7.77
C ILE A 167 14.21 7.63 8.87
N LYS A 168 13.25 8.54 8.69
CA LYS A 168 12.24 8.91 9.69
C LYS A 168 10.84 8.61 9.22
N ASN A 169 10.03 7.94 10.04
CA ASN A 169 8.64 7.69 9.69
C ASN A 169 7.73 8.92 9.94
N LEU A 170 6.48 8.83 9.51
CA LEU A 170 5.50 9.91 9.72
C LEU A 170 5.02 10.03 11.19
N GLN A 171 5.41 9.11 12.08
CA GLN A 171 5.21 9.22 13.53
C GLN A 171 6.35 9.99 14.23
N GLY A 172 7.37 10.42 13.49
CA GLY A 172 8.53 11.14 14.02
C GLY A 172 9.65 10.24 14.56
N LEU A 173 9.54 8.92 14.42
CA LEU A 173 10.57 7.97 14.85
C LEU A 173 11.61 7.76 13.75
N THR A 174 12.88 7.72 14.12
CA THR A 174 14.01 7.54 13.21
C THR A 174 14.59 6.15 13.39
N LEU A 175 14.86 5.42 12.30
CA LEU A 175 15.55 4.13 12.35
C LEU A 175 16.91 4.32 13.02
N THR A 176 17.21 3.46 13.99
CA THR A 176 18.34 3.61 14.91
C THR A 176 19.02 2.27 15.12
N ASP A 177 20.28 2.22 14.71
CA ASP A 177 21.26 1.23 15.13
C ASP A 177 21.76 1.57 16.54
N THR A 178 21.58 0.65 17.48
CA THR A 178 22.04 0.79 18.88
C THR A 178 23.32 -0.02 19.15
N GLY A 179 23.90 -0.64 18.13
CA GLY A 179 25.00 -1.59 18.21
C GLY A 179 24.54 -3.04 18.47
N ALA A 180 23.27 -3.22 18.84
CA ALA A 180 22.63 -4.52 18.99
C ALA A 180 22.25 -5.13 17.63
N TYR A 181 21.81 -6.40 17.63
CA TYR A 181 21.32 -7.03 16.42
C TYR A 181 20.02 -6.38 15.93
N TYR A 182 19.04 -6.09 16.79
CA TYR A 182 17.76 -5.56 16.34
C TYR A 182 17.82 -4.08 16.01
N LEU A 183 17.30 -3.73 14.83
CA LEU A 183 17.09 -2.35 14.43
C LEU A 183 15.92 -1.76 15.22
N THR A 184 16.11 -0.56 15.77
CA THR A 184 15.10 0.13 16.57
C THR A 184 14.56 1.36 15.85
N ALA A 185 13.46 1.90 16.34
CA ALA A 185 12.93 3.19 15.92
C ALA A 185 12.76 4.08 17.16
N SER A 186 13.42 5.24 17.20
CA SER A 186 13.42 6.11 18.37
C SER A 186 13.27 7.59 17.99
N PRO A 187 12.69 8.43 18.87
CA PRO A 187 12.72 9.87 18.67
C PRO A 187 14.16 10.38 18.73
N SER A 188 14.51 11.35 17.88
CA SER A 188 15.87 11.91 17.75
C SER A 188 16.50 12.30 19.11
N PRO A 189 17.80 12.01 19.29
CA PRO A 189 18.82 13.05 19.09
C PRO A 189 19.97 12.53 18.22
N GLY A 190 19.96 12.89 16.93
CA GLY A 190 20.91 12.50 15.88
C GLY A 190 22.35 12.15 16.32
N GLY A 191 22.59 10.86 16.55
CA GLY A 191 23.92 10.27 16.64
C GLY A 191 24.20 9.36 15.43
N ALA A 192 25.44 8.91 15.27
CA ALA A 192 25.90 8.10 14.14
C ALA A 192 25.03 6.84 13.87
N GLY A 193 24.36 6.29 14.89
CA GLY A 193 23.44 5.16 14.77
C GLY A 193 22.16 5.43 13.98
N GLN A 194 21.86 6.68 13.66
CA GLN A 194 20.68 7.07 12.87
C GLN A 194 21.04 7.46 11.43
N ILE A 195 22.28 7.22 11.02
CA ILE A 195 22.79 7.57 9.69
C ILE A 195 23.12 6.29 8.92
N PHE A 196 22.58 6.18 7.71
CA PHE A 196 22.71 4.99 6.87
C PHE A 196 23.24 5.36 5.48
N ASN A 197 24.21 4.59 4.98
CA ASN A 197 24.62 4.63 3.58
C ASN A 197 23.69 3.75 2.73
N MET A 198 23.33 4.25 1.55
CA MET A 198 22.42 3.59 0.61
C MET A 198 23.19 3.22 -0.65
N GLU A 199 23.43 1.93 -0.87
CA GLU A 199 24.15 1.44 -2.04
C GLU A 199 23.21 0.64 -2.95
N ASN A 200 23.02 1.09 -4.19
CA ASN A 200 22.20 0.38 -5.17
C ASN A 200 22.91 -0.91 -5.63
N THR A 201 22.23 -2.04 -5.54
CA THR A 201 22.74 -3.37 -5.88
C THR A 201 22.26 -3.89 -7.25
N GLY A 202 21.63 -3.03 -8.06
CA GLY A 202 20.92 -3.37 -9.29
C GLY A 202 19.40 -3.52 -9.10
N ASP A 203 18.65 -3.35 -10.19
CA ASP A 203 17.19 -3.49 -10.27
C ASP A 203 16.40 -2.68 -9.20
N ASP A 204 16.88 -1.47 -8.89
CA ASP A 204 16.33 -0.55 -7.88
C ASP A 204 16.34 -1.08 -6.41
N TYR A 205 17.10 -2.14 -6.13
CA TYR A 205 17.35 -2.62 -4.78
C TYR A 205 18.56 -1.94 -4.14
N TYR A 206 18.50 -1.79 -2.82
CA TYR A 206 19.51 -1.12 -2.02
C TYR A 206 20.00 -2.02 -0.87
N LYS A 207 21.31 -1.95 -0.65
CA LYS A 207 21.97 -2.34 0.60
C LYS A 207 21.98 -1.12 1.53
N ILE A 208 21.28 -1.21 2.65
CA ILE A 208 21.14 -0.14 3.64
C ILE A 208 22.13 -0.40 4.77
N THR A 209 23.22 0.36 4.84
CA THR A 209 24.34 0.12 5.76
C THR A 209 24.35 1.16 6.87
N SER A 210 24.31 0.75 8.12
CA SER A 210 24.51 1.66 9.26
C SER A 210 25.93 2.22 9.25
N LEU A 211 26.08 3.54 9.32
CA LEU A 211 27.40 4.17 9.50
C LEU A 211 27.96 3.99 10.91
N PHE A 212 27.16 3.50 11.87
CA PHE A 212 27.62 3.21 13.22
C PHE A 212 28.29 1.84 13.34
N SER A 213 27.61 0.78 12.91
CA SER A 213 28.14 -0.60 13.04
C SER A 213 28.75 -1.18 11.76
N GLY A 214 28.55 -0.53 10.60
CA GLY A 214 28.91 -1.07 9.29
C GLY A 214 28.04 -2.26 8.84
N LYS A 215 27.01 -2.62 9.61
CA LYS A 215 26.08 -3.71 9.31
C LYS A 215 24.90 -3.20 8.48
N VAL A 216 24.23 -4.13 7.80
CA VAL A 216 23.11 -3.86 6.91
C VAL A 216 21.79 -4.36 7.46
N PHE A 217 20.69 -3.77 7.00
CA PHE A 217 19.35 -4.25 7.32
C PHE A 217 19.20 -5.72 6.94
N ASP A 218 18.79 -6.52 7.92
CA ASP A 218 18.71 -7.98 7.83
C ASP A 218 17.34 -8.45 8.29
N LEU A 219 16.78 -9.45 7.61
CA LEU A 219 15.55 -10.10 8.07
C LEU A 219 15.89 -11.23 9.03
N GLU A 220 15.34 -11.17 10.24
CA GLU A 220 15.53 -12.22 11.24
C GLU A 220 15.13 -13.58 10.69
N GLY A 221 16.07 -14.53 10.77
CA GLY A 221 15.89 -15.89 10.26
C GLY A 221 15.72 -15.98 8.74
N ALA A 222 16.09 -14.94 7.98
CA ALA A 222 15.93 -14.88 6.53
C ALA A 222 14.47 -15.02 6.05
N THR A 223 13.49 -14.59 6.86
CA THR A 223 12.06 -14.75 6.56
C THR A 223 11.38 -13.42 6.22
N SER A 224 10.35 -13.45 5.38
CA SER A 224 9.47 -12.29 5.11
C SER A 224 8.07 -12.47 5.67
N ALA A 225 7.95 -13.21 6.77
CA ALA A 225 6.66 -13.37 7.45
C ALA A 225 6.24 -12.03 8.09
N ASN A 226 4.93 -11.78 8.10
CA ASN A 226 4.38 -10.62 8.79
C ASN A 226 4.75 -10.66 10.28
N GLY A 227 5.42 -9.62 10.77
CA GLY A 227 5.92 -9.52 12.14
C GLY A 227 7.40 -9.87 12.32
N THR A 228 8.09 -10.38 11.30
CA THR A 228 9.53 -10.68 11.38
C THR A 228 10.32 -9.41 11.72
N LYS A 229 11.25 -9.49 12.66
CA LYS A 229 12.07 -8.35 13.06
C LYS A 229 13.10 -8.00 12.00
N VAL A 230 13.38 -6.70 11.88
CA VAL A 230 14.51 -6.20 11.11
C VAL A 230 15.70 -6.07 12.07
N GLY A 231 16.77 -6.77 11.73
CA GLY A 231 18.05 -6.69 12.41
C GLY A 231 19.11 -5.95 11.59
N LEU A 232 20.33 -6.02 12.08
CA LEU A 232 21.54 -5.48 11.51
C LEU A 232 22.60 -6.59 11.52
N TYR A 233 23.02 -7.00 10.32
CA TYR A 233 23.99 -8.08 10.16
C TYR A 233 25.04 -7.77 9.09
N ALA A 234 26.10 -8.57 9.00
CA ALA A 234 27.03 -8.45 7.89
C ALA A 234 26.31 -8.78 6.58
N TYR A 235 26.57 -8.02 5.51
CA TYR A 235 25.94 -8.24 4.20
C TYR A 235 26.23 -9.65 3.66
N GLY A 236 27.49 -10.08 3.75
CA GLY A 236 27.97 -11.37 3.26
C GLY A 236 28.12 -11.44 1.73
N THR A 237 28.50 -12.62 1.22
CA THR A 237 28.64 -12.92 -0.21
C THR A 237 27.81 -14.15 -0.63
N SER A 238 26.94 -14.65 0.25
CA SER A 238 26.10 -15.84 0.02
C SER A 238 24.77 -15.49 -0.66
N GLN A 239 24.04 -16.53 -1.08
CA GLN A 239 22.67 -16.42 -1.64
C GLN A 239 21.70 -15.65 -0.71
N ASP A 240 21.99 -15.59 0.59
CA ASP A 240 21.18 -14.86 1.59
C ASP A 240 21.30 -13.34 1.48
N ALA A 241 22.20 -12.80 0.64
CA ALA A 241 22.32 -11.35 0.43
C ALA A 241 20.99 -10.72 -0.04
N VAL A 242 20.11 -11.49 -0.70
CA VAL A 242 18.79 -11.01 -1.14
C VAL A 242 17.86 -10.68 0.02
N THR A 243 18.00 -11.31 1.20
CA THR A 243 17.18 -10.98 2.39
C THR A 243 17.63 -9.69 3.07
N ARG A 244 18.76 -9.12 2.60
CA ARG A 244 19.37 -7.88 3.07
C ARG A 244 19.31 -6.76 2.00
N GLN A 245 18.46 -6.94 1.00
CA GLN A 245 18.23 -6.02 -0.08
C GLN A 245 16.80 -5.50 -0.05
N TRP A 246 16.66 -4.19 -0.25
CA TRP A 246 15.43 -3.47 0.01
C TRP A 246 15.12 -2.51 -1.13
N MET A 247 13.86 -2.37 -1.50
CA MET A 247 13.42 -1.41 -2.50
C MET A 247 12.71 -0.25 -1.83
N PHE A 248 12.97 0.96 -2.31
CA PHE A 248 12.27 2.16 -1.89
C PHE A 248 11.17 2.47 -2.90
N VAL A 249 9.94 2.13 -2.55
CA VAL A 249 8.77 2.41 -3.38
C VAL A 249 8.14 3.69 -2.87
N LYS A 250 7.94 4.70 -3.73
CA LYS A 250 7.26 5.94 -3.33
C LYS A 250 5.90 5.61 -2.74
N ALA A 251 5.63 6.05 -1.53
CA ALA A 251 4.34 5.85 -0.91
C ALA A 251 3.34 6.88 -1.49
N PRO A 252 2.09 6.48 -1.77
CA PRO A 252 1.03 7.43 -2.07
C PRO A 252 0.88 8.42 -0.91
N LEU A 253 0.82 9.72 -1.23
CA LEU A 253 0.68 10.77 -0.22
C LEU A 253 -0.74 10.75 0.35
N LEU A 254 -0.85 10.66 1.69
CA LEU A 254 -2.09 10.96 2.40
C LEU A 254 -2.53 12.39 2.07
N LYS A 255 -3.71 12.54 1.48
CA LYS A 255 -4.32 13.87 1.28
C LYS A 255 -4.99 14.28 2.59
N SER A 256 -4.64 15.47 3.09
CA SER A 256 -5.33 16.07 4.24
C SER A 256 -6.79 16.32 3.87
N ALA A 257 -7.73 15.94 4.73
CA ALA A 257 -9.14 16.26 4.51
C ALA A 257 -9.54 17.58 5.13
N GLY A 258 -10.43 18.28 4.42
CA GLY A 258 -11.12 19.45 4.94
C GLY A 258 -12.00 19.09 6.14
N THR A 259 -12.17 20.07 7.03
CA THR A 259 -12.93 19.98 8.27
C THR A 259 -14.41 19.65 8.04
N GLY A 260 -14.86 18.47 8.48
CA GLY A 260 -16.27 18.07 8.55
C GLY A 260 -16.76 18.03 10.00
N SER A 261 -18.01 18.43 10.21
CA SER A 261 -18.64 18.63 11.53
C SER A 261 -19.22 17.34 12.13
N GLY A 262 -19.15 17.22 13.47
CA GLY A 262 -19.91 16.30 14.32
C GLY A 262 -19.45 14.84 14.30
N VAL A 263 -18.93 14.35 15.43
CA VAL A 263 -18.54 12.94 15.64
C VAL A 263 -19.59 12.28 16.52
N GLU A 264 -20.23 11.20 16.04
CA GLU A 264 -21.09 10.34 16.84
C GLU A 264 -20.37 9.00 17.13
N ASP A 265 -20.59 8.43 18.32
CA ASP A 265 -20.12 7.09 18.65
C ASP A 265 -20.99 6.04 17.92
N ALA A 266 -20.37 5.00 17.35
CA ALA A 266 -21.10 3.90 16.74
C ALA A 266 -21.92 3.16 17.82
N THR A 267 -23.21 3.45 17.92
CA THR A 267 -24.14 2.73 18.78
C THR A 267 -25.06 1.83 17.97
N ASP A 268 -25.47 0.74 18.61
CA ASP A 268 -26.02 -0.44 17.99
C ASP A 268 -27.53 -0.31 17.64
N ASN A 269 -27.89 -0.92 16.51
CA ASN A 269 -29.20 -1.52 16.21
C ASN A 269 -30.37 -0.83 15.47
N SER A 270 -30.23 0.31 14.77
CA SER A 270 -31.31 0.74 13.84
C SER A 270 -30.88 1.40 12.53
N ASP A 271 -29.58 1.54 12.28
CA ASP A 271 -29.10 2.26 11.10
C ASP A 271 -29.14 1.44 9.81
N ALA A 272 -29.51 2.14 8.73
CA ALA A 272 -29.59 1.61 7.38
C ALA A 272 -28.24 1.13 6.82
N VAL A 273 -27.14 1.66 7.38
CA VAL A 273 -25.75 1.27 7.13
C VAL A 273 -25.08 1.04 8.49
N ARG A 274 -24.58 -0.17 8.75
CA ARG A 274 -23.83 -0.52 9.97
C ARG A 274 -22.35 -0.51 9.67
N ILE A 275 -21.56 0.04 10.58
CA ILE A 275 -20.10 0.07 10.48
C ILE A 275 -19.53 -0.50 11.78
N ILE A 276 -18.67 -1.50 11.67
CA ILE A 276 -18.13 -2.27 12.78
C ILE A 276 -16.62 -2.35 12.62
N GLY A 277 -15.88 -2.18 13.71
CA GLY A 277 -14.46 -2.54 13.71
C GLY A 277 -14.30 -4.03 13.97
N GLY A 278 -13.94 -4.78 12.94
CA GLY A 278 -13.54 -6.17 13.02
C GLY A 278 -12.06 -6.32 13.36
N ILE A 279 -11.56 -7.56 13.27
CA ILE A 279 -10.13 -7.84 13.43
C ILE A 279 -9.40 -7.38 12.16
N GLY A 280 -8.57 -6.36 12.27
CA GLY A 280 -7.78 -5.81 11.16
C GLY A 280 -8.60 -5.21 10.01
N ALA A 281 -9.86 -4.85 10.24
CA ALA A 281 -10.71 -4.24 9.24
C ALA A 281 -11.87 -3.44 9.83
N ILE A 282 -12.37 -2.47 9.05
CA ILE A 282 -13.70 -1.89 9.23
C ILE A 282 -14.65 -2.65 8.30
N LEU A 283 -15.73 -3.16 8.87
CA LEU A 283 -16.79 -3.87 8.19
C LEU A 283 -17.97 -2.94 8.03
N LEU A 284 -18.43 -2.73 6.81
CA LEU A 284 -19.64 -2.00 6.49
C LEU A 284 -20.70 -2.99 6.02
N PHE A 285 -21.91 -2.91 6.57
CA PHE A 285 -23.07 -3.70 6.18
C PHE A 285 -24.23 -2.77 5.81
N GLN A 286 -24.81 -2.96 4.63
CA GLN A 286 -25.97 -2.22 4.16
C GLN A 286 -27.24 -3.02 4.50
N VAL A 287 -27.99 -2.55 5.49
CA VAL A 287 -29.14 -3.25 6.08
C VAL A 287 -30.43 -2.88 5.37
N SER A 288 -30.71 -1.57 5.26
CA SER A 288 -31.91 -1.03 4.60
C SER A 288 -31.63 0.21 3.75
N GLY A 289 -30.36 0.65 3.70
CA GLY A 289 -29.91 1.81 2.93
C GLY A 289 -28.54 1.58 2.31
N TYR A 290 -28.18 2.45 1.37
CA TYR A 290 -26.98 2.31 0.56
C TYR A 290 -26.03 3.46 0.86
N ALA A 291 -24.86 3.17 1.42
CA ALA A 291 -23.78 4.13 1.43
C ALA A 291 -23.30 4.29 -0.03
N LYS A 292 -23.22 5.52 -0.53
CA LYS A 292 -22.61 5.78 -1.84
C LYS A 292 -21.10 5.77 -1.73
N LYS A 293 -20.59 6.31 -0.63
CA LYS A 293 -19.17 6.55 -0.38
C LYS A 293 -18.88 6.36 1.10
N ILE A 294 -17.73 5.77 1.39
CA ILE A 294 -17.12 5.68 2.71
C ILE A 294 -15.77 6.38 2.66
N MET A 295 -15.52 7.20 3.66
CA MET A 295 -14.27 7.88 3.91
C MET A 295 -13.80 7.50 5.32
N VAL A 296 -12.54 7.15 5.48
CA VAL A 296 -11.97 6.76 6.78
C VAL A 296 -10.88 7.76 7.11
N TYR A 297 -10.85 8.24 8.34
CA TYR A 297 -9.88 9.21 8.82
C TYR A 297 -9.21 8.73 10.11
N THR A 298 -7.96 9.14 10.33
CA THR A 298 -7.32 9.03 11.65
C THR A 298 -8.02 9.95 12.66
N MET A 299 -7.78 9.74 13.96
CA MET A 299 -8.24 10.69 15.00
C MET A 299 -7.60 12.08 14.87
N ALA A 300 -6.51 12.22 14.10
CA ALA A 300 -5.90 13.50 13.78
C ALA A 300 -6.55 14.19 12.56
N GLY A 301 -7.54 13.56 11.91
CA GLY A 301 -8.27 14.11 10.76
C GLY A 301 -7.63 13.81 9.39
N GLU A 302 -6.65 12.91 9.32
CA GLU A 302 -6.01 12.53 8.05
C GLU A 302 -6.88 11.51 7.29
N GLU A 303 -7.17 11.74 6.00
CA GLU A 303 -7.96 10.81 5.17
C GLU A 303 -7.14 9.57 4.82
N ILE A 304 -7.52 8.43 5.39
CA ILE A 304 -6.94 7.10 5.16
C ILE A 304 -7.60 6.42 3.96
N LEU A 305 -8.89 6.63 3.74
CA LEU A 305 -9.58 5.99 2.63
C LEU A 305 -10.67 6.91 2.14
N LYS A 306 -10.91 6.88 0.83
CA LYS A 306 -12.15 7.35 0.22
C LYS A 306 -12.51 6.42 -0.91
N GLN A 307 -13.60 5.68 -0.75
CA GLN A 307 -14.06 4.73 -1.76
C GLN A 307 -15.56 4.78 -1.91
N ASP A 308 -16.03 4.52 -3.13
CA ASP A 308 -17.43 4.21 -3.35
C ASP A 308 -17.74 2.82 -2.78
N VAL A 309 -18.94 2.64 -2.24
CA VAL A 309 -19.36 1.37 -1.63
C VAL A 309 -20.20 0.60 -2.63
N TYR A 310 -19.85 -0.68 -2.85
CA TYR A 310 -20.52 -1.56 -3.80
C TYR A 310 -21.05 -2.82 -3.12
N GLY A 311 -22.32 -3.14 -3.35
CA GLY A 311 -22.95 -4.36 -2.83
C GLY A 311 -23.62 -4.18 -1.48
N SER A 312 -23.88 -5.28 -0.77
CA SER A 312 -24.54 -5.31 0.54
C SER A 312 -23.57 -5.19 1.72
N SER A 313 -22.26 -5.28 1.46
CA SER A 313 -21.23 -5.09 2.47
C SER A 313 -19.92 -4.64 1.83
N ALA A 314 -19.08 -3.99 2.63
CA ALA A 314 -17.70 -3.66 2.28
C ALA A 314 -16.76 -3.98 3.45
N VAL A 315 -15.55 -4.40 3.11
CA VAL A 315 -14.48 -4.62 4.08
C VAL A 315 -13.38 -3.63 3.74
N VAL A 316 -12.98 -2.84 4.72
CA VAL A 316 -11.85 -1.91 4.63
C VAL A 316 -10.75 -2.47 5.53
N PRO A 317 -9.75 -3.16 4.98
CA PRO A 317 -8.60 -3.62 5.76
C PRO A 317 -7.87 -2.42 6.35
N ILE A 318 -7.70 -2.40 7.66
CA ILE A 318 -7.05 -1.30 8.38
C ILE A 318 -6.51 -1.80 9.72
N HIS A 319 -5.40 -1.25 10.19
CA HIS A 319 -4.76 -1.70 11.42
C HIS A 319 -5.63 -1.40 12.65
N LYS A 320 -5.40 -2.16 13.74
CA LYS A 320 -6.01 -1.90 15.06
C LYS A 320 -5.81 -0.44 15.44
N GLY A 321 -6.91 0.27 15.69
CA GLY A 321 -6.87 1.70 15.92
C GLY A 321 -8.27 2.28 16.05
N ILE A 322 -8.32 3.57 16.37
CA ILE A 322 -9.57 4.32 16.41
C ILE A 322 -9.61 5.22 15.18
N TYR A 323 -10.70 5.15 14.44
CA TYR A 323 -10.90 5.90 13.20
C TYR A 323 -12.22 6.65 13.22
N LEU A 324 -12.28 7.73 12.44
CA LEU A 324 -13.54 8.35 12.07
C LEU A 324 -13.93 7.81 10.70
N VAL A 325 -15.12 7.25 10.58
CA VAL A 325 -15.66 6.76 9.32
C VAL A 325 -16.80 7.64 8.91
N CYS A 326 -16.58 8.46 7.88
CA CYS A 326 -17.62 9.26 7.28
C CYS A 326 -18.25 8.50 6.11
N TYR A 327 -19.57 8.47 6.01
CA TYR A 327 -20.25 7.86 4.89
C TYR A 327 -21.45 8.68 4.45
N GLN A 328 -21.73 8.68 3.16
CA GLN A 328 -22.90 9.36 2.61
C GLN A 328 -23.95 8.34 2.20
N VAL A 329 -25.16 8.43 2.75
CA VAL A 329 -26.29 7.56 2.39
C VAL A 329 -27.00 8.12 1.17
N ASN A 330 -27.40 7.26 0.23
CA ASN A 330 -28.22 7.66 -0.92
C ASN A 330 -29.51 8.36 -0.44
N GLY A 331 -29.80 9.53 -1.02
CA GLY A 331 -30.96 10.37 -0.63
C GLY A 331 -30.69 11.33 0.54
N SER A 332 -29.48 11.35 1.09
CA SER A 332 -29.04 12.36 2.09
C SER A 332 -27.85 13.16 1.57
N ASP A 333 -27.94 14.49 1.66
CA ASP A 333 -26.84 15.39 1.35
C ASP A 333 -25.85 15.55 2.51
N LYS A 334 -26.23 15.11 3.72
CA LYS A 334 -25.37 15.18 4.90
C LYS A 334 -24.59 13.87 5.07
N PRO A 335 -23.24 13.91 5.11
CA PRO A 335 -22.45 12.75 5.50
C PRO A 335 -22.66 12.45 6.98
N LYS A 336 -22.75 11.17 7.32
CA LYS A 336 -22.72 10.67 8.70
C LYS A 336 -21.28 10.34 9.07
N THR A 337 -20.87 10.58 10.31
CA THR A 337 -19.53 10.27 10.82
C THR A 337 -19.65 9.40 12.06
N VAL A 338 -19.03 8.23 12.02
CA VAL A 338 -19.01 7.29 13.16
C VAL A 338 -17.58 7.01 13.61
N LYS A 339 -17.35 7.01 14.92
CA LYS A 339 -16.08 6.55 15.49
C LYS A 339 -16.05 5.04 15.55
N VAL A 340 -15.00 4.42 15.01
CA VAL A 340 -14.86 2.96 14.90
C VAL A 340 -13.56 2.50 15.52
N LEU A 341 -13.67 1.59 16.50
CA LEU A 341 -12.53 0.88 17.07
C LEU A 341 -12.31 -0.43 16.31
N VAL A 342 -11.23 -0.48 15.53
CA VAL A 342 -10.78 -1.70 14.84
C VAL A 342 -9.93 -2.51 15.81
N ARG A 343 -10.22 -3.81 15.89
CA ARG A 343 -9.59 -4.74 16.83
C ARG A 343 -8.36 -5.41 16.24
#